data_AF-A0AAE1NN60-F1
#
_entry.id   AF-A0AAE1NN60-F1
#
_cell.length_a   1.000
_cell.length_b   1.000
_cell.length_c   1.000
_cell.angle_alpha   90.00
_cell.angle_beta   90.00
_cell.angle_gamma   90.00
#
_symmetry.space_group_name_H-M   'P 1'
#
loop_
_entity.id
_entity.type
_entity.pdbx_description
1 polymer ?
#
loop_
_entity_poly.entity_id
_entity_poly.type
_entity_poly.pdbx_seq_one_letter_code
_entity_poly.pdbx_strand_id
1 'polypeptide(L)' 'MSRGGSFNPLCEIYITSLNFNSTANTLPPTRSITNFITTHTPILADRVVVSFYSPDPCMVGFGGETKGDGRADIHLN' A
#
# COMPACT_ATOMS: atom_id res chain seq x y z
N MET A 1 14.68 12.53 -4.99
CA MET A 1 14.85 11.76 -3.74
C MET A 1 16.15 10.97 -3.81
N SER A 2 16.88 10.80 -2.72
CA SER A 2 18.09 9.97 -2.65
C SER A 2 17.97 9.00 -1.46
N ARG A 3 18.49 7.77 -1.62
CA ARG A 3 18.49 6.76 -0.56
C ARG A 3 19.87 6.13 -0.47
N GLY A 4 20.41 6.05 0.75
CA GLY A 4 21.76 5.54 1.03
C GLY A 4 22.86 6.36 0.34
N GLY A 5 22.68 7.67 0.19
CA GLY A 5 23.66 8.55 -0.49
C GLY A 5 23.72 8.40 -2.02
N SER A 6 22.87 7.56 -2.61
CA SER A 6 22.82 7.30 -4.05
C SER A 6 21.66 8.02 -4.73
N PHE A 7 21.93 8.58 -5.92
CA PHE A 7 20.95 9.17 -6.83
C PHE A 7 20.41 8.18 -7.88
N ASN A 8 20.83 6.91 -7.81
CA ASN A 8 20.24 5.85 -8.64
C ASN A 8 18.71 5.81 -8.46
N PRO A 9 17.95 5.55 -9.54
CA PRO A 9 16.50 5.47 -9.51
C PRO A 9 15.98 4.65 -8.33
N LEU A 10 14.91 5.14 -7.70
CA LEU A 10 14.25 4.51 -6.55
C LEU A 10 12.75 4.68 -6.66
N CYS A 11 12.00 3.73 -6.11
CA CYS A 11 10.55 3.79 -6.06
C CYS A 11 10.08 3.59 -4.62
N GLU A 12 9.35 4.56 -4.08
CA GLU A 12 8.68 4.44 -2.78
C GLU A 12 7.18 4.38 -2.99
N ILE A 13 6.55 3.35 -2.43
CA ILE A 13 5.13 3.06 -2.57
C ILE A 13 4.54 2.95 -1.18
N TYR A 14 3.49 3.73 -0.93
CA TYR A 14 2.76 3.74 0.33
C TYR A 14 1.36 3.17 0.10
N ILE A 15 1.02 2.10 0.80
CA ILE A 15 -0.25 1.39 0.65
C ILE A 15 -1.00 1.49 1.97
N THR A 16 -2.10 2.24 1.95
CA THR A 16 -3.02 2.35 3.07
C THR A 16 -4.25 1.50 2.78
N SER A 17 -4.48 0.46 3.57
CA SER A 17 -5.68 -0.37 3.46
C SER A 17 -5.94 -1.10 4.76
N LEU A 18 -7.21 -1.39 5.03
CA LEU A 18 -7.61 -2.26 6.13
C LEU A 18 -6.98 -3.65 5.94
N ASN A 19 -6.67 -4.29 7.07
CA ASN A 19 -6.15 -5.67 7.16
C ASN A 19 -4.72 -5.92 6.64
N PHE A 20 -3.92 -4.88 6.38
CA PHE A 20 -2.46 -5.02 6.16
C PHE A 20 -1.66 -4.96 7.47
N ASN A 21 -2.07 -5.76 8.45
CA ASN A 21 -1.49 -5.81 9.80
C ASN A 21 -0.54 -7.01 10.02
N SER A 22 -0.25 -7.79 8.98
CA SER A 22 0.61 -8.96 9.07
C SER A 22 1.45 -9.17 7.81
N THR A 23 2.61 -9.82 7.96
CA THR A 23 3.47 -10.20 6.83
C THR A 23 2.77 -11.11 5.83
N ALA A 24 1.85 -11.98 6.29
CA ALA A 24 1.07 -12.85 5.41
C ALA A 24 0.22 -12.04 4.42
N ASN A 25 -0.31 -10.89 4.86
CA ASN A 25 -1.15 -10.04 4.03
C ASN A 25 -0.33 -9.06 3.18
N THR A 26 0.87 -8.66 3.62
CA THR A 26 1.70 -7.67 2.89
C THR A 26 2.71 -8.29 1.92
N LEU A 27 3.15 -9.53 2.15
CA LEU A 27 4.18 -10.17 1.32
C LEU A 27 3.71 -10.46 -0.12
N PRO A 28 2.50 -11.02 -0.37
CA PRO A 28 2.01 -11.22 -1.73
C PRO A 28 1.93 -9.92 -2.56
N PRO A 29 1.30 -8.81 -2.09
CA PRO A 29 1.27 -7.57 -2.85
C PRO A 29 2.66 -6.93 -2.99
N THR A 30 3.54 -7.04 -1.99
CA THR A 30 4.93 -6.56 -2.11
C THR A 30 5.64 -7.21 -3.29
N ARG A 31 5.52 -8.53 -3.45
CA ARG A 31 6.12 -9.28 -4.58
C ARG A 31 5.52 -8.85 -5.91
N SER A 32 4.19 -8.79 -6.01
CA SER A 32 3.52 -8.40 -7.25
C SER A 32 3.90 -6.99 -7.70
N ILE A 33 3.95 -6.03 -6.75
CA ILE A 33 4.32 -4.64 -7.02
C ILE A 33 5.79 -4.54 -7.41
N THR A 34 6.68 -5.20 -6.67
CA THR A 34 8.13 -5.20 -6.99
C THR A 34 8.37 -5.78 -8.38
N ASN A 35 7.71 -6.88 -8.73
CA ASN A 35 7.79 -7.48 -10.06
C ASN A 35 7.25 -6.53 -11.13
N PHE A 36 6.11 -5.88 -10.89
CA PHE A 36 5.55 -4.92 -11.83
C PHE A 36 6.51 -3.75 -12.09
N ILE A 37 7.06 -3.14 -11.05
CA ILE A 37 8.00 -2.01 -11.17
C ILE A 37 9.27 -2.42 -11.90
N THR A 38 9.88 -3.54 -11.51
CA THR A 38 11.14 -4.02 -12.12
C THR A 38 10.96 -4.48 -13.57
N THR A 39 9.75 -4.88 -13.96
CA THR A 39 9.42 -5.26 -15.34
C THR A 39 9.25 -4.04 -16.26
N HIS A 40 8.71 -2.93 -15.73
CA HIS A 40 8.33 -1.77 -16.54
C HIS A 40 9.24 -0.55 -16.34
N THR A 41 10.24 -0.64 -15.46
CA THR A 41 11.16 0.45 -15.15
C THR A 41 12.58 -0.09 -14.95
N PRO A 42 13.64 0.74 -15.13
CA PRO A 42 15.02 0.32 -14.86
C PRO A 42 15.37 0.30 -13.34
N ILE A 43 14.37 0.34 -12.46
CA ILE A 43 14.59 0.36 -11.01
C ILE A 43 14.86 -1.07 -10.54
N LEU A 44 15.98 -1.26 -9.84
CA LEU A 44 16.34 -2.56 -9.25
C LEU A 44 15.41 -2.91 -8.08
N ALA A 45 15.16 -4.20 -7.86
CA ALA A 45 14.23 -4.69 -6.84
C ALA A 45 14.58 -4.21 -5.42
N ASP A 46 15.86 -4.12 -5.08
CA ASP A 46 16.36 -3.63 -3.79
C ASP A 46 16.16 -2.11 -3.59
N ARG A 47 15.81 -1.40 -4.65
CA ARG A 47 15.47 0.03 -4.66
C ARG A 47 13.97 0.31 -4.76
N VAL A 48 13.14 -0.74 -4.69
CA VAL A 48 11.69 -0.64 -4.53
C VAL A 48 11.34 -0.81 -3.05
N VAL A 49 10.62 0.15 -2.51
CA VAL A 49 10.27 0.22 -1.09
C VAL A 49 8.75 0.25 -1.00
N VAL A 50 8.16 -0.77 -0.38
CA VAL A 50 6.71 -0.85 -0.20
C VAL A 50 6.42 -0.76 1.29
N SER A 51 5.75 0.32 1.70
CA SER A 51 5.34 0.57 3.06
C SER A 51 3.83 0.39 3.19
N PHE A 52 3.42 -0.40 4.18
CA PHE A 52 2.01 -0.66 4.44
C PHE A 52 1.57 0.05 5.72
N TYR A 53 0.37 0.63 5.65
CA TYR A 53 -0.32 1.18 6.80
C TYR A 53 -1.73 0.60 6.85
N SER A 54 -2.08 0.00 8.00
CA SER A 54 -3.42 -0.50 8.26
C SER A 54 -4.09 0.41 9.28
N PRO A 55 -4.88 1.40 8.83
CA PRO A 55 -5.62 2.26 9.75
C PRO A 55 -6.69 1.47 10.50
N ASP A 56 -7.10 1.99 11.64
CA ASP A 56 -8.35 1.56 12.28
C ASP A 56 -9.53 1.87 11.33
N PRO A 57 -10.51 0.96 11.15
CA PRO A 57 -11.70 1.22 10.35
C PRO A 57 -12.42 2.54 10.65
N CYS A 58 -12.46 2.99 11.92
CA CYS A 58 -13.10 4.26 12.28
C CYS A 58 -12.36 5.49 11.70
N MET A 59 -11.10 5.34 11.30
CA MET A 59 -10.29 6.40 10.71
C MET A 59 -10.43 6.47 9.18
N VAL A 60 -11.17 5.55 8.56
CA VAL A 60 -11.35 5.49 7.10
C VAL A 60 -12.76 5.91 6.74
N GLY A 61 -12.87 7.10 6.14
CA GLY A 61 -14.09 7.58 5.52
C GLY A 61 -14.27 7.00 4.11
N PHE A 62 -15.45 6.49 3.79
CA PHE A 62 -15.83 6.05 2.44
C PHE A 62 -17.30 6.39 2.19
N GLY A 63 -17.59 7.10 1.09
CA GLY A 63 -18.97 7.42 0.72
C GLY A 63 -19.73 8.33 1.71
N GLY A 64 -19.03 9.05 2.59
CA GLY A 64 -19.63 9.91 3.63
C GLY A 64 -19.78 9.24 5.00
N GLU A 65 -19.43 7.97 5.13
CA GLU A 65 -19.49 7.20 6.39
C GLU A 65 -18.09 6.73 6.82
N THR A 66 -17.89 6.48 8.11
CA THR A 66 -16.68 5.80 8.59
C THR A 66 -16.91 4.29 8.67
N LYS A 67 -15.92 3.47 8.30
CA LYS A 67 -16.03 1.99 8.31
C LYS A 67 -16.15 1.40 9.73
N GLY A 68 -16.06 2.21 10.78
CA GLY A 68 -16.07 1.79 12.18
C GLY A 68 -17.45 1.66 12.84
N ASP A 69 -18.52 2.17 12.20
CA ASP A 69 -19.80 2.36 12.91
C ASP A 69 -20.75 1.16 12.84
N GLY A 70 -20.34 0.03 12.25
CA GLY A 70 -21.18 -1.16 12.07
C GLY A 70 -22.43 -0.93 11.19
N ARG A 71 -22.61 0.28 10.67
CA ARG A 71 -23.65 0.71 9.74
C ARG A 71 -22.99 1.06 8.43
N ALA A 72 -22.58 0.05 7.67
CA ALA A 72 -22.44 0.26 6.24
C ALA A 72 -23.84 0.02 5.67
N ASP A 73 -24.64 1.08 5.57
CA ASP A 73 -25.86 1.03 4.77
C ASP A 73 -25.42 0.96 3.31
N ILE A 74 -25.23 -0.28 2.83
CA ILE A 74 -24.94 -0.55 1.42
C ILE A 74 -26.21 -0.23 0.63
N HIS A 75 -26.34 1.02 0.19
CA HIS A 75 -27.26 1.41 -0.86
C HIS A 75 -26.66 0.99 -2.21
N LEU A 76 -27.13 -0.13 -2.75
CA LEU A 76 -26.96 -0.46 -4.17
C LEU A 76 -28.11 0.22 -4.93
N ASN A 77 -27.76 1.17 -5.80
CA ASN A 77 -28.64 1.59 -6.90
C ASN A 77 -28.66 0.52 -7.99
#